data_AF-A0A0J8D8F1-F1
#
_entry.id   AF-A0A0J8D8F1-F1
#
_cell.length_a   1.000
_cell.length_b   1.000
_cell.length_c   1.000
_cell.angle_alpha   90.00
_cell.angle_beta   90.00
_cell.angle_gamma   90.00
#
_symmetry.space_group_name_H-M   'P 1'
#
loop_
_entity.id
_entity.type
_entity.pdbx_description
1 polymer ?
#
loop_
_entity_poly.entity_id
_entity_poly.type
_entity_poly.pdbx_seq_one_letter_code
_entity_poly.pdbx_strand_id
1 'polypeptide(L)'
;MSIEIYFDESNKLDKFTSMFSYYGVIALNHQSSRMLEAYKSKSGLRGELHFIDFDLSLLDYYLNIFKYSLDFIETNIYIVNNDYALNLGDRLNLSPLKIRNLLYMKIPERLVYGVLRTITDIQDVDIYIDEWDGYGNKNSEFFSEYNYTKFDSIISNSKINDNDKIKKCKSMIDNIYGHVQLPKTLKEQLNAQAIYRGLNYKVNKCTQVNSTDYIGLQIIDIILGIFSFLFEEKYLEMPRRIDENIINNLLNSPDIIDSEKELLESAYQKNDDKYDLILPIEDIKSRGKLKDLNKKLKIYDNNNIMKAELVYSILSDNKTLKKLLNLNIFIWPEDDSKDTNSTIGKTYISKYVSVFLNFKREFDNDNIKSIISFHNDSLTKIKYRFSDYRKVLNYPSRLGNLVKRYLTTLDISWMDMD
;
A
#
# COMPACT_ATOMS: atom_id res chain seq x y z
N MET A 1 31.44 -5.17 -2.31
CA MET A 1 30.15 -5.61 -2.90
C MET A 1 29.32 -4.38 -3.28
N SER A 2 28.58 -4.46 -4.39
CA SER A 2 27.63 -3.42 -4.80
C SER A 2 26.21 -3.78 -4.37
N ILE A 3 25.51 -2.81 -3.78
CA ILE A 3 24.14 -2.92 -3.27
C ILE A 3 23.23 -1.94 -4.03
N GLU A 4 22.06 -2.43 -4.40
CA GLU A 4 20.94 -1.66 -4.95
C GLU A 4 19.89 -1.51 -3.86
N ILE A 5 19.43 -0.28 -3.63
CA ILE A 5 18.40 0.06 -2.64
C ILE A 5 17.20 0.63 -3.36
N TYR A 6 16.01 0.18 -2.98
CA TYR A 6 14.75 0.63 -3.54
C TYR A 6 13.91 1.23 -2.43
N PHE A 7 13.48 2.46 -2.62
CA PHE A 7 12.65 3.21 -1.67
C PHE A 7 11.31 3.55 -2.30
N ASP A 8 10.25 3.30 -1.54
CA ASP A 8 8.88 3.62 -1.91
C ASP A 8 8.06 4.03 -0.67
N GLU A 9 6.91 4.65 -0.90
CA GLU A 9 5.94 5.02 0.11
C GLU A 9 4.52 4.59 -0.26
N SER A 10 3.73 4.25 0.76
CA SER A 10 2.28 4.11 0.61
C SER A 10 1.57 5.11 1.50
N ASN A 11 0.55 5.76 0.94
CA ASN A 11 -0.20 6.87 1.54
C ASN A 11 0.65 8.10 1.93
N LYS A 12 0.12 9.29 1.64
CA LYS A 12 0.80 10.55 1.99
C LYS A 12 0.12 11.23 3.18
N LEU A 13 0.93 11.65 4.16
CA LEU A 13 0.47 12.22 5.43
C LEU A 13 -0.44 13.45 5.24
N ASP A 14 -0.12 14.32 4.28
CA ASP A 14 -0.83 15.57 4.00
C ASP A 14 -2.07 15.40 3.10
N LYS A 15 -2.38 14.17 2.68
CA LYS A 15 -3.59 13.87 1.90
C LYS A 15 -4.78 13.53 2.80
N PHE A 16 -4.56 13.24 4.08
CA PHE A 16 -5.61 12.92 5.06
C PHE A 16 -6.50 11.73 4.64
N THR A 17 -5.98 10.83 3.80
CA THR A 17 -6.77 9.73 3.23
C THR A 17 -6.66 8.41 3.99
N SER A 18 -5.77 8.34 4.98
CA SER A 18 -5.46 7.09 5.70
C SER A 18 -5.00 7.37 7.12
N MET A 19 -5.17 6.36 7.98
CA MET A 19 -4.69 6.41 9.36
C MET A 19 -3.17 6.37 9.42
N PHE A 20 -2.52 5.66 8.50
CA PHE A 20 -1.07 5.54 8.47
C PHE A 20 -0.46 5.94 7.13
N SER A 21 0.78 6.42 7.20
CA SER A 21 1.72 6.53 6.08
C SER A 21 2.84 5.51 6.25
N TYR A 22 3.22 4.86 5.16
CA TYR A 22 4.17 3.76 5.14
C TYR A 22 5.37 4.13 4.29
N TYR A 23 6.57 3.90 4.82
CA TYR A 23 7.83 4.21 4.14
C TYR A 23 8.67 2.94 4.15
N GLY A 24 9.11 2.49 2.99
CA GLY A 24 9.79 1.21 2.84
C GLY A 24 11.11 1.34 2.13
N VAL A 25 12.09 0.55 2.56
CA VAL A 25 13.27 0.25 1.76
C VAL A 25 13.46 -1.25 1.64
N ILE A 26 13.88 -1.69 0.45
CA ILE A 26 14.54 -2.99 0.31
C ILE A 26 15.96 -2.79 -0.20
N ALA A 27 16.89 -3.63 0.24
CA ALA A 27 18.22 -3.73 -0.31
C ALA A 27 18.43 -5.10 -0.94
N LEU A 28 19.07 -5.09 -2.10
CA LEU A 28 19.46 -6.26 -2.87
C LEU A 28 20.93 -6.10 -3.25
N ASN A 29 21.73 -7.16 -3.13
CA ASN A 29 23.00 -7.16 -3.82
C ASN A 29 22.78 -7.30 -5.33
N HIS A 30 23.74 -6.81 -6.13
CA HIS A 30 23.58 -6.79 -7.58
C HIS A 30 23.31 -8.18 -8.19
N GLN A 31 23.88 -9.25 -7.62
CA GLN A 31 23.64 -10.63 -8.09
C GLN A 31 22.18 -11.06 -7.83
N SER A 32 21.66 -10.82 -6.63
CA SER A 32 20.27 -11.10 -6.25
C SER A 32 19.28 -10.32 -7.12
N SER A 33 19.56 -9.04 -7.39
CA SER A 33 18.76 -8.21 -8.30
C SER A 33 18.65 -8.84 -9.70
N ARG A 34 19.80 -9.23 -10.29
CA ARG A 34 19.81 -9.95 -11.59
C ARG A 34 19.06 -11.28 -11.56
N MET A 35 19.17 -12.03 -10.46
CA MET A 35 18.45 -13.29 -10.28
C MET A 35 16.94 -13.09 -10.23
N LEU A 36 16.48 -12.02 -9.58
CA LEU A 36 15.06 -11.67 -9.50
C LEU A 36 14.50 -11.25 -10.86
N GLU A 37 15.22 -10.39 -11.58
CA GLU A 37 14.82 -9.96 -12.93
C GLU A 37 14.77 -11.15 -13.92
N ALA A 38 15.76 -12.05 -13.83
CA ALA A 38 15.77 -13.27 -14.63
C ALA A 38 14.60 -14.21 -14.28
N TYR A 39 14.24 -14.32 -12.99
CA TYR A 39 13.11 -15.14 -12.55
C TYR A 39 11.78 -14.58 -13.04
N LYS A 40 11.56 -13.25 -12.91
CA LYS A 40 10.38 -12.57 -13.45
C LYS A 40 10.29 -12.77 -14.96
N SER A 41 11.38 -12.55 -15.69
CA SER A 41 11.42 -12.68 -17.16
C SER A 41 11.04 -14.07 -17.66
N LYS A 42 11.37 -15.12 -16.90
CA LYS A 42 11.05 -16.53 -17.23
C LYS A 42 9.58 -16.89 -17.03
N SER A 43 8.84 -16.14 -16.21
CA SER A 43 7.43 -16.43 -15.92
C SER A 43 6.49 -16.22 -17.12
N GLY A 44 6.96 -15.58 -18.20
CA GLY A 44 6.19 -15.34 -19.42
C GLY A 44 5.17 -14.21 -19.33
N LEU A 45 4.91 -13.67 -18.14
CA LEU A 45 4.03 -12.53 -17.89
C LEU A 45 4.86 -11.25 -17.80
N ARG A 46 4.47 -10.23 -18.57
CA ARG A 46 5.18 -8.93 -18.66
C ARG A 46 4.50 -7.82 -17.86
N GLY A 47 3.61 -8.17 -16.93
CA GLY A 47 2.91 -7.20 -16.10
C GLY A 47 3.80 -6.65 -14.99
N GLU A 48 3.68 -5.35 -14.73
CA GLU A 48 4.12 -4.76 -13.47
C GLU A 48 3.39 -5.42 -12.30
N LEU A 49 4.13 -5.71 -11.23
CA LEU A 49 3.50 -6.09 -9.97
C LEU A 49 3.13 -4.81 -9.22
N HIS A 50 1.88 -4.38 -9.35
CA HIS A 50 1.33 -3.29 -8.56
C HIS A 50 0.21 -3.81 -7.66
N PHE A 51 0.27 -3.56 -6.35
CA PHE A 51 -0.68 -4.09 -5.39
C PHE A 51 -2.09 -3.51 -5.58
N ILE A 52 -2.19 -2.22 -5.92
CA ILE A 52 -3.47 -1.55 -6.10
C ILE A 52 -4.22 -2.11 -7.31
N ASP A 53 -3.50 -2.44 -8.38
CA ASP A 53 -4.04 -2.93 -9.65
C ASP A 53 -4.08 -4.47 -9.74
N PHE A 54 -3.86 -5.16 -8.62
CA PHE A 54 -3.87 -6.62 -8.56
C PHE A 54 -5.17 -7.21 -9.12
N ASP A 55 -5.02 -8.16 -10.05
CA ASP A 55 -6.10 -8.98 -10.57
C ASP A 55 -5.91 -10.45 -10.15
N LEU A 56 -7.00 -11.11 -9.76
CA LEU A 56 -6.99 -12.49 -9.27
C LEU A 56 -6.53 -13.50 -10.33
N SER A 57 -6.63 -13.17 -11.62
CA SER A 57 -6.04 -13.99 -12.69
C SER A 57 -4.51 -14.07 -12.62
N LEU A 58 -3.85 -13.13 -11.94
CA LEU A 58 -2.40 -13.06 -11.77
C LEU A 58 -1.93 -13.59 -10.42
N LEU A 59 -2.79 -14.26 -9.65
CA LEU A 59 -2.47 -14.73 -8.29
C LEU A 59 -1.16 -15.51 -8.23
N ASP A 60 -1.00 -16.55 -9.07
CA ASP A 60 0.20 -17.39 -9.06
C ASP A 60 1.45 -16.61 -9.47
N TYR A 61 1.33 -15.67 -10.39
CA TYR A 61 2.43 -14.81 -10.83
C TYR A 61 2.93 -13.93 -9.67
N TYR A 62 2.02 -13.24 -8.99
CA TYR A 62 2.35 -12.41 -7.81
C TYR A 62 2.94 -13.27 -6.70
N LEU A 63 2.30 -14.39 -6.36
CA LEU A 63 2.76 -15.28 -5.29
C LEU A 63 4.15 -15.84 -5.55
N ASN A 64 4.42 -16.33 -6.77
CA ASN A 64 5.69 -16.96 -7.09
C ASN A 64 6.85 -15.97 -7.06
N ILE A 65 6.67 -14.76 -7.60
CA ILE A 65 7.72 -13.74 -7.57
C ILE A 65 7.93 -13.24 -6.15
N PHE A 66 6.85 -12.95 -5.43
CA PHE A 66 6.93 -12.47 -4.05
C PHE A 66 7.62 -13.48 -3.12
N LYS A 67 7.23 -14.75 -3.19
CA LYS A 67 7.86 -15.80 -2.36
C LYS A 67 9.36 -15.95 -2.68
N TYR A 68 9.72 -15.87 -3.96
CA TYR A 68 11.10 -15.94 -4.40
C TYR A 68 11.91 -14.72 -3.94
N SER A 69 11.34 -13.51 -4.01
CA SER A 69 12.04 -12.28 -3.59
C SER A 69 12.38 -12.24 -2.11
N LEU A 70 11.52 -12.79 -1.25
CA LEU A 70 11.75 -12.84 0.19
C LEU A 70 12.99 -13.66 0.60
N ASP A 71 13.62 -14.43 -0.28
CA ASP A 71 14.90 -15.11 0.00
C ASP A 71 16.13 -14.19 -0.18
N PHE A 72 15.95 -13.01 -0.77
CA PHE A 72 17.07 -12.14 -1.18
C PHE A 72 17.10 -10.76 -0.54
N ILE A 73 15.94 -10.26 -0.09
CA ILE A 73 15.80 -8.88 0.35
C ILE A 73 16.20 -8.70 1.82
N GLU A 74 16.90 -7.60 2.09
CA GLU A 74 16.93 -6.97 3.41
C GLU A 74 15.95 -5.79 3.40
N THR A 75 15.14 -5.60 4.44
CA THR A 75 14.14 -4.53 4.47
C THR A 75 14.11 -3.77 5.78
N ASN A 76 13.77 -2.49 5.71
CA ASN A 76 13.29 -1.71 6.83
C ASN A 76 12.01 -0.97 6.40
N ILE A 77 11.00 -0.98 7.26
CA ILE A 77 9.72 -0.29 7.03
C ILE A 77 9.43 0.60 8.23
N TYR A 78 9.03 1.83 7.97
CA TYR A 78 8.60 2.78 8.99
C TYR A 78 7.14 3.16 8.75
N ILE A 79 6.31 2.99 9.76
CA ILE A 79 4.87 3.27 9.73
C ILE A 79 4.63 4.48 10.63
N VAL A 80 4.00 5.50 10.09
CA VAL A 80 3.66 6.74 10.78
C VAL A 80 2.17 6.75 11.04
N ASN A 81 1.76 6.87 12.30
CA ASN A 81 0.40 7.23 12.65
C ASN A 81 0.16 8.72 12.28
N ASN A 82 -0.67 8.95 11.27
CA ASN A 82 -0.89 10.28 10.70
C ASN A 82 -1.57 11.22 11.71
N ASP A 83 -2.57 10.74 12.44
CA ASP A 83 -3.26 11.55 13.46
C ASP A 83 -2.27 12.00 14.55
N TYR A 84 -1.41 11.10 15.02
CA TYR A 84 -0.38 11.46 16.00
C TYR A 84 0.60 12.51 15.45
N ALA A 85 1.11 12.29 14.24
CA ALA A 85 2.08 13.17 13.59
C ALA A 85 1.50 14.57 13.34
N LEU A 86 0.26 14.65 12.86
CA LEU A 86 -0.46 15.91 12.63
C LEU A 86 -0.73 16.65 13.93
N ASN A 87 -1.24 15.98 14.96
CA ASN A 87 -1.46 16.57 16.29
C ASN A 87 -0.15 17.07 16.94
N LEU A 88 0.99 16.40 16.68
CA LEU A 88 2.29 16.90 17.11
C LEU A 88 2.70 18.16 16.34
N GLY A 89 2.51 18.17 15.02
CA GLY A 89 2.82 19.35 14.21
C GLY A 89 1.96 20.56 14.55
N ASP A 90 0.67 20.37 14.84
CA ASP A 90 -0.24 21.43 15.27
C ASP A 90 0.26 22.10 16.56
N ARG A 91 0.73 21.30 17.54
CA ARG A 91 1.37 21.82 18.77
C ARG A 91 2.63 22.62 18.50
N LEU A 92 3.30 22.38 17.38
CA LEU A 92 4.51 23.08 16.93
C LEU A 92 4.22 24.19 15.91
N ASN A 93 2.94 24.47 15.61
CA ASN A 93 2.50 25.40 14.57
C ASN A 93 3.07 25.07 13.18
N LEU A 94 3.13 23.78 12.83
CA LEU A 94 3.60 23.29 11.54
C LEU A 94 2.44 22.84 10.68
N SER A 95 2.42 23.24 9.41
CA SER A 95 1.44 22.74 8.45
C SER A 95 1.68 21.24 8.11
N PRO A 96 0.64 20.50 7.71
CA PRO A 96 0.75 19.10 7.25
C PRO A 96 1.84 18.89 6.20
N LEU A 97 1.90 19.80 5.22
CA LEU A 97 2.94 19.81 4.19
C LEU A 97 4.34 19.94 4.79
N LYS A 98 4.51 20.84 5.78
CA LYS A 98 5.79 21.03 6.44
C LYS A 98 6.19 19.81 7.26
N ILE A 99 5.25 19.18 7.97
CA ILE A 99 5.49 17.93 8.71
C ILE A 99 5.97 16.85 7.76
N ARG A 100 5.25 16.61 6.66
CA ARG A 100 5.65 15.65 5.62
C ARG A 100 7.07 15.92 5.12
N ASN A 101 7.39 17.18 4.83
CA ASN A 101 8.73 17.54 4.38
C ASN A 101 9.81 17.24 5.43
N LEU A 102 9.54 17.47 6.72
CA LEU A 102 10.44 17.10 7.82
C LEU A 102 10.64 15.57 7.90
N LEU A 103 9.58 14.79 7.70
CA LEU A 103 9.66 13.33 7.69
C LEU A 103 10.49 12.81 6.52
N TYR A 104 10.30 13.34 5.30
CA TYR A 104 11.13 12.97 4.14
C TYR A 104 12.61 13.30 4.30
N MET A 105 12.96 14.31 5.10
CA MET A 105 14.37 14.59 5.39
C MET A 105 15.04 13.55 6.28
N LYS A 106 14.29 12.75 7.06
CA LYS A 106 14.85 11.86 8.09
C LYS A 106 14.49 10.39 7.92
N ILE A 107 13.24 10.06 7.60
CA ILE A 107 12.78 8.67 7.53
C ILE A 107 13.54 7.89 6.44
N PRO A 108 13.63 8.36 5.18
CA PRO A 108 14.35 7.62 4.14
C PRO A 108 15.83 7.41 4.50
N GLU A 109 16.51 8.43 5.04
CA GLU A 109 17.90 8.31 5.52
C GLU A 109 18.03 7.22 6.59
N ARG A 110 17.16 7.24 7.61
CA ARG A 110 17.22 6.26 8.71
C ARG A 110 16.92 4.85 8.26
N LEU A 111 15.96 4.69 7.34
CA LEU A 111 15.62 3.40 6.75
C LEU A 111 16.82 2.82 6.01
N VAL A 112 17.40 3.58 5.08
CA VAL A 112 18.55 3.16 4.27
C VAL A 112 19.77 2.90 5.14
N TYR A 113 20.13 3.83 6.02
CA TYR A 113 21.24 3.68 6.95
C TYR A 113 21.08 2.42 7.83
N GLY A 114 19.85 2.20 8.32
CA GLY A 114 19.53 1.06 9.15
C GLY A 114 19.79 -0.28 8.46
N VAL A 115 19.61 -0.37 7.14
CA VAL A 115 19.95 -1.55 6.33
C VAL A 115 21.45 -1.61 6.05
N LEU A 116 22.05 -0.50 5.60
CA LEU A 116 23.46 -0.49 5.22
C LEU A 116 24.42 -0.81 6.37
N ARG A 117 24.07 -0.46 7.62
CA ARG A 117 24.92 -0.75 8.78
C ARG A 117 24.95 -2.23 9.18
N THR A 118 24.02 -3.06 8.69
CA THR A 118 23.95 -4.49 9.02
C THR A 118 24.62 -5.38 7.98
N ILE A 119 24.89 -4.85 6.79
CA ILE A 119 25.54 -5.58 5.70
C ILE A 119 27.05 -5.32 5.74
N THR A 120 27.86 -6.37 5.67
CA THR A 120 29.33 -6.27 5.63
C THR A 120 29.84 -6.15 4.19
N ASP A 121 31.06 -5.64 4.03
CA ASP A 121 31.78 -5.61 2.74
C ASP A 121 31.09 -4.85 1.60
N ILE A 122 30.23 -3.88 1.95
CA ILE A 122 29.65 -2.93 0.99
C ILE A 122 30.74 -1.94 0.58
N GLN A 123 30.77 -1.57 -0.69
CA GLN A 123 31.61 -0.49 -1.21
C GLN A 123 30.77 0.52 -1.99
N ASP A 124 29.92 0.01 -2.89
CA ASP A 124 29.13 0.82 -3.80
C ASP A 124 27.64 0.66 -3.51
N VAL A 125 26.94 1.79 -3.35
CA VAL A 125 25.49 1.82 -3.12
C VAL A 125 24.81 2.68 -4.17
N ASP A 126 23.82 2.09 -4.85
CA ASP A 126 22.93 2.80 -5.76
C ASP A 126 21.51 2.78 -5.19
N ILE A 127 20.86 3.94 -5.17
CA ILE A 127 19.53 4.12 -4.60
C ILE A 127 18.55 4.54 -5.69
N TYR A 128 17.42 3.83 -5.74
CA TYR A 128 16.31 4.01 -6.65
C TYR A 128 15.08 4.36 -5.83
N ILE A 129 14.48 5.51 -6.10
CA ILE A 129 13.29 6.00 -5.43
C ILE A 129 12.14 5.92 -6.43
N ASP A 130 10.96 5.48 -6.01
CA ASP A 130 9.78 5.54 -6.89
C ASP A 130 9.47 6.98 -7.32
N GLU A 131 8.93 7.13 -8.52
CA GLU A 131 8.69 8.43 -9.12
C GLU A 131 7.52 9.17 -8.47
N TRP A 132 7.81 10.33 -7.88
CA TRP A 132 6.76 11.24 -7.43
C TRP A 132 7.24 12.68 -7.34
N ASP A 133 6.46 13.60 -7.93
CA ASP A 133 6.81 15.03 -8.00
C ASP A 133 7.09 15.65 -6.63
N GLY A 134 6.42 15.15 -5.57
CA GLY A 134 6.59 15.67 -4.21
C GLY A 134 7.98 15.44 -3.61
N TYR A 135 8.77 14.49 -4.15
CA TYR A 135 10.16 14.27 -3.77
C TYR A 135 11.13 15.31 -4.36
N GLY A 136 10.66 16.14 -5.29
CA GLY A 136 11.49 17.08 -6.02
C GLY A 136 12.04 16.47 -7.29
N ASN A 137 13.16 16.99 -7.78
CA ASN A 137 13.62 16.67 -9.14
C ASN A 137 14.08 15.20 -9.27
N LYS A 138 13.81 14.60 -10.44
CA LYS A 138 14.28 13.27 -10.85
C LYS A 138 15.81 13.20 -10.98
N ASN A 139 16.46 14.33 -11.30
CA ASN A 139 17.90 14.44 -11.53
C ASN A 139 18.59 15.30 -10.45
N SER A 140 19.68 14.77 -9.88
CA SER A 140 20.47 15.38 -8.80
C SER A 140 21.20 16.69 -9.18
N GLU A 141 21.25 17.04 -10.46
CA GLU A 141 22.24 18.00 -10.98
C GLU A 141 21.71 19.41 -11.24
N PHE A 142 20.40 19.67 -11.20
CA PHE A 142 19.88 20.90 -11.81
C PHE A 142 19.41 22.03 -10.89
N PHE A 143 19.21 21.85 -9.58
CA PHE A 143 18.60 22.93 -8.78
C PHE A 143 19.12 23.01 -7.34
N SER A 144 19.80 24.11 -7.02
CA SER A 144 20.28 24.46 -5.69
C SER A 144 19.38 25.52 -5.04
N GLU A 145 19.41 25.59 -3.70
CA GLU A 145 18.80 26.68 -2.93
C GLU A 145 19.28 28.06 -3.43
N TYR A 146 20.53 28.14 -3.87
CA TYR A 146 21.08 29.32 -4.56
C TYR A 146 20.28 29.72 -5.81
N ASN A 147 19.84 28.76 -6.63
CA ASN A 147 19.00 29.07 -7.80
C ASN A 147 17.62 29.59 -7.37
N TYR A 148 16.99 28.97 -6.37
CA TYR A 148 15.72 29.46 -5.81
C TYR A 148 15.86 30.91 -5.34
N THR A 149 16.83 31.21 -4.48
CA THR A 149 17.05 32.57 -3.95
C THR A 149 17.36 33.56 -5.06
N LYS A 150 18.13 33.14 -6.07
CA LYS A 150 18.42 33.96 -7.25
C LYS A 150 17.17 34.26 -8.06
N PHE A 151 16.31 33.27 -8.33
CA PHE A 151 15.05 33.48 -9.03
C PHE A 151 14.09 34.38 -8.24
N ASP A 152 13.94 34.16 -6.93
CA ASP A 152 13.12 34.99 -6.06
C ASP A 152 13.62 36.44 -6.00
N SER A 153 14.95 36.64 -5.99
CA SER A 153 15.55 37.97 -6.06
C SER A 153 15.31 38.66 -7.40
N ILE A 154 15.31 37.91 -8.51
CA ILE A 154 15.02 38.43 -9.86
C ILE A 154 13.55 38.87 -9.94
N ILE A 155 12.62 38.07 -9.39
CA ILE A 155 11.19 38.45 -9.36
C ILE A 155 11.00 39.70 -8.51
N SER A 156 11.58 39.72 -7.30
CA SER A 156 11.46 40.84 -6.37
C SER A 156 12.02 42.15 -6.95
N ASN A 157 13.04 42.08 -7.80
CA ASN A 157 13.67 43.23 -8.44
C ASN A 157 13.08 43.58 -9.83
N SER A 158 12.18 42.76 -10.36
CA SER A 158 11.55 43.01 -11.66
C SER A 158 10.49 44.11 -11.52
N LYS A 159 10.44 45.06 -12.48
CA LYS A 159 9.39 46.10 -12.57
C LYS A 159 8.03 45.53 -13.02
N ILE A 160 7.66 44.35 -12.51
CA ILE A 160 6.39 43.70 -12.81
C ILE A 160 5.35 44.31 -11.87
N ASN A 161 4.58 45.29 -12.35
CA ASN A 161 3.50 45.94 -11.59
C ASN A 161 2.22 45.08 -11.48
N ASP A 162 2.32 43.79 -11.77
CA ASP A 162 1.20 42.86 -11.91
C ASP A 162 1.31 41.80 -10.81
N ASN A 163 0.63 42.06 -9.68
CA ASN A 163 0.66 41.21 -8.50
C ASN A 163 0.23 39.76 -8.81
N ASP A 164 -0.69 39.57 -9.76
CA ASP A 164 -1.14 38.24 -10.16
C ASP A 164 -0.06 37.48 -10.92
N LYS A 165 0.73 38.17 -11.77
CA LYS A 165 1.91 37.55 -12.42
C LYS A 165 3.01 37.22 -11.43
N ILE A 166 3.30 38.09 -10.46
CA ILE A 166 4.27 37.80 -9.41
C ILE A 166 3.84 36.56 -8.61
N LYS A 167 2.56 36.48 -8.23
CA LYS A 167 2.00 35.34 -7.51
C LYS A 167 2.10 34.05 -8.34
N LYS A 168 1.82 34.12 -9.64
CA LYS A 168 1.95 32.99 -10.56
C LYS A 168 3.41 32.52 -10.71
N CYS A 169 4.36 33.44 -10.84
CA CYS A 169 5.78 33.10 -10.91
C CYS A 169 6.30 32.50 -9.59
N LYS A 170 5.93 33.07 -8.44
CA LYS A 170 6.26 32.48 -7.13
C LYS A 170 5.69 31.09 -6.97
N SER A 171 4.43 30.87 -7.32
CA SER A 171 3.83 29.53 -7.32
C SER A 171 4.56 28.55 -8.25
N MET A 172 5.04 29.00 -9.42
CA MET A 172 5.85 28.15 -10.31
C MET A 172 7.20 27.81 -9.69
N ILE A 173 7.86 28.76 -9.02
CA ILE A 173 9.11 28.52 -8.31
C ILE A 173 8.87 27.58 -7.12
N ASP A 174 7.87 27.84 -6.27
CA ASP A 174 7.53 26.99 -5.13
C ASP A 174 7.23 25.54 -5.58
N ASN A 175 6.57 25.36 -6.73
CA ASN A 175 6.34 24.04 -7.33
C ASN A 175 7.61 23.37 -7.87
N ILE A 176 8.69 24.10 -8.14
CA ILE A 176 9.95 23.52 -8.62
C ILE A 176 10.92 23.28 -7.46
N TYR A 177 10.92 24.16 -6.46
CA TYR A 177 11.96 24.26 -5.43
C TYR A 177 11.45 24.03 -4.00
N GLY A 178 10.14 24.05 -3.75
CA GLY A 178 9.54 23.81 -2.43
C GLY A 178 9.55 22.34 -1.98
N HIS A 179 10.10 21.46 -2.80
CA HIS A 179 10.20 20.02 -2.55
C HIS A 179 11.50 19.66 -1.84
N VAL A 180 11.49 18.52 -1.12
CA VAL A 180 12.58 18.06 -0.24
C VAL A 180 13.87 17.69 -1.00
N GLN A 181 13.89 17.73 -2.33
CA GLN A 181 15.02 17.29 -3.17
C GLN A 181 15.60 15.95 -2.68
N LEU A 182 14.70 15.01 -2.39
CA LEU A 182 14.99 13.79 -1.65
C LEU A 182 16.19 13.02 -2.22
N PRO A 183 16.34 12.82 -3.55
CA PRO A 183 17.49 12.09 -4.08
C PRO A 183 18.84 12.73 -3.72
N LYS A 184 18.92 14.07 -3.81
CA LYS A 184 20.13 14.82 -3.47
C LYS A 184 20.41 14.74 -1.97
N THR A 185 19.42 15.13 -1.16
CA THR A 185 19.56 15.20 0.30
C THR A 185 19.90 13.84 0.90
N LEU A 186 19.26 12.76 0.41
CA LEU A 186 19.52 11.40 0.87
C LEU A 186 20.95 10.96 0.57
N LYS A 187 21.44 11.20 -0.65
CA LYS A 187 22.83 10.88 -1.05
C LYS A 187 23.86 11.64 -0.21
N GLU A 188 23.66 12.94 -0.01
CA GLU A 188 24.56 13.78 0.79
C GLU A 188 24.60 13.33 2.26
N GLN A 189 23.43 13.09 2.86
CA GLN A 189 23.33 12.65 4.25
C GLN A 189 23.96 11.28 4.48
N LEU A 190 23.69 10.30 3.61
CA LEU A 190 24.22 8.94 3.75
C LEU A 190 25.75 8.89 3.55
N ASN A 191 26.29 9.67 2.62
CA ASN A 191 27.74 9.78 2.43
C ASN A 191 28.41 10.49 3.62
N ALA A 192 27.81 11.57 4.14
CA ALA A 192 28.30 12.22 5.34
C ALA A 192 28.32 11.23 6.53
N GLN A 193 27.25 10.44 6.67
CA GLN A 193 27.14 9.41 7.69
C GLN A 193 28.15 8.29 7.56
N ALA A 194 28.45 7.86 6.34
CA ALA A 194 29.52 6.90 6.11
C ALA A 194 30.87 7.42 6.63
N ILE A 195 31.20 8.68 6.34
CA ILE A 195 32.47 9.31 6.75
C ILE A 195 32.56 9.41 8.28
N TYR A 196 31.60 10.07 8.95
CA TYR A 196 31.76 10.34 10.39
C TYR A 196 31.55 9.10 11.27
N ARG A 197 30.97 8.02 10.74
CA ARG A 197 30.81 6.74 11.45
C ARG A 197 31.85 5.68 11.06
N GLY A 198 32.74 5.98 10.12
CA GLY A 198 33.76 5.04 9.65
C GLY A 198 33.17 3.82 8.90
N LEU A 199 32.08 4.01 8.15
CA LEU A 199 31.48 2.96 7.32
C LEU A 199 32.15 2.93 5.95
N ASN A 200 32.38 1.72 5.43
CA ASN A 200 33.19 1.53 4.23
C ASN A 200 32.38 1.56 2.92
N TYR A 201 31.29 2.33 2.84
CA TYR A 201 30.49 2.45 1.62
C TYR A 201 30.45 3.88 1.09
N LYS A 202 30.12 4.01 -0.19
CA LYS A 202 29.78 5.27 -0.84
C LYS A 202 28.49 5.12 -1.63
N VAL A 203 27.56 6.06 -1.45
CA VAL A 203 26.40 6.22 -2.33
C VAL A 203 26.85 6.89 -3.62
N ASN A 204 26.88 6.12 -4.71
CA ASN A 204 27.28 6.57 -6.02
C ASN A 204 26.12 7.24 -6.74
N LYS A 205 24.96 6.57 -6.77
CA LYS A 205 23.75 7.05 -7.42
C LYS A 205 22.57 7.13 -6.44
N CYS A 206 21.75 8.16 -6.60
CA CYS A 206 20.45 8.28 -5.94
C CYS A 206 19.52 9.02 -6.90
N THR A 207 18.50 8.34 -7.43
CA THR A 207 17.64 8.88 -8.49
C THR A 207 16.21 8.37 -8.37
N GLN A 208 15.25 9.16 -8.87
CA GLN A 208 13.89 8.67 -9.08
C GLN A 208 13.81 7.86 -10.36
N VAL A 209 13.08 6.76 -10.35
CA VAL A 209 12.89 5.87 -11.51
C VAL A 209 11.48 5.29 -11.53
N ASN A 210 10.98 4.94 -12.70
CA ASN A 210 9.66 4.34 -12.85
C ASN A 210 9.65 2.90 -12.32
N SER A 211 8.68 2.57 -11.45
CA SER A 211 8.51 1.24 -10.85
C SER A 211 8.43 0.10 -11.87
N THR A 212 7.87 0.33 -13.06
CA THR A 212 7.70 -0.70 -14.11
C THR A 212 9.02 -1.36 -14.53
N ASP A 213 10.12 -0.61 -14.48
CA ASP A 213 11.45 -1.01 -14.93
C ASP A 213 12.29 -1.70 -13.84
N TYR A 214 11.87 -1.66 -12.58
CA TYR A 214 12.68 -2.13 -11.45
C TYR A 214 11.88 -3.07 -10.55
N ILE A 215 12.24 -4.37 -10.57
CA ILE A 215 11.55 -5.36 -9.73
C ILE A 215 11.64 -5.05 -8.24
N GLY A 216 12.70 -4.37 -7.81
CA GLY A 216 12.86 -3.97 -6.42
C GLY A 216 11.76 -3.01 -5.94
N LEU A 217 11.40 -2.01 -6.76
CA LEU A 217 10.29 -1.09 -6.45
C LEU A 217 8.95 -1.81 -6.42
N GLN A 218 8.72 -2.71 -7.36
CA GLN A 218 7.52 -3.55 -7.41
C GLN A 218 7.37 -4.48 -6.19
N ILE A 219 8.48 -5.04 -5.69
CA ILE A 219 8.45 -5.87 -4.48
C ILE A 219 8.10 -5.03 -3.25
N ILE A 220 8.71 -3.85 -3.08
CA ILE A 220 8.39 -3.00 -1.92
C ILE A 220 6.96 -2.48 -1.99
N ASP A 221 6.42 -2.13 -3.18
CA ASP A 221 5.00 -1.79 -3.36
C ASP A 221 4.08 -2.92 -2.89
N ILE A 222 4.36 -4.19 -3.23
CA ILE A 222 3.59 -5.33 -2.72
C ILE A 222 3.67 -5.41 -1.18
N ILE A 223 4.87 -5.27 -0.60
CA ILE A 223 5.05 -5.33 0.86
C ILE A 223 4.27 -4.22 1.55
N LEU A 224 4.43 -2.97 1.13
CA LEU A 224 3.72 -1.81 1.69
C LEU A 224 2.21 -1.93 1.45
N GLY A 225 1.80 -2.44 0.30
CA GLY A 225 0.42 -2.74 -0.05
C GLY A 225 -0.22 -3.75 0.91
N ILE A 226 0.47 -4.85 1.23
CA ILE A 226 0.02 -5.84 2.21
C ILE A 226 -0.16 -5.19 3.59
N PHE A 227 0.83 -4.45 4.09
CA PHE A 227 0.73 -3.79 5.39
C PHE A 227 -0.40 -2.76 5.41
N SER A 228 -0.50 -1.91 4.39
CA SER A 228 -1.59 -0.95 4.24
C SER A 228 -2.96 -1.62 4.17
N PHE A 229 -3.07 -2.76 3.49
CA PHE A 229 -4.31 -3.52 3.41
C PHE A 229 -4.76 -4.10 4.76
N LEU A 230 -3.80 -4.61 5.54
CA LEU A 230 -4.05 -5.19 6.86
C LEU A 230 -4.36 -4.11 7.90
N PHE A 231 -3.50 -3.10 8.01
CA PHE A 231 -3.56 -2.07 9.07
C PHE A 231 -4.75 -1.13 8.89
N GLU A 232 -5.09 -0.78 7.66
CA GLU A 232 -6.27 0.04 7.36
C GLU A 232 -7.55 -0.79 7.26
N GLU A 233 -7.49 -2.11 7.48
CA GLU A 233 -8.62 -3.04 7.33
C GLU A 233 -9.36 -2.87 5.98
N LYS A 234 -8.62 -2.72 4.88
CA LYS A 234 -9.23 -2.42 3.55
C LYS A 234 -10.18 -3.53 3.08
N TYR A 235 -9.97 -4.76 3.55
CA TYR A 235 -10.88 -5.89 3.31
C TYR A 235 -12.30 -5.68 3.86
N LEU A 236 -12.53 -4.67 4.70
CA LEU A 236 -13.84 -4.30 5.24
C LEU A 236 -14.45 -3.06 4.59
N GLU A 237 -13.78 -2.47 3.59
CA GLU A 237 -14.34 -1.32 2.89
C GLU A 237 -15.58 -1.72 2.09
N MET A 238 -16.58 -0.84 2.15
CA MET A 238 -17.75 -0.97 1.30
C MET A 238 -17.38 -0.70 -0.17
N PRO A 239 -18.07 -1.33 -1.13
CA PRO A 239 -17.85 -1.10 -2.56
C PRO A 239 -18.05 0.36 -2.95
N ARG A 240 -17.21 0.87 -3.85
CA ARG A 240 -17.41 2.22 -4.38
C ARG A 240 -18.72 2.38 -5.15
N ARG A 241 -19.23 1.27 -5.69
CA ARG A 241 -20.47 1.21 -6.45
C ARG A 241 -21.24 -0.06 -6.10
N ILE A 242 -22.50 0.09 -5.73
CA ILE A 242 -23.38 -1.00 -5.29
C ILE A 242 -24.64 -1.00 -6.14
N ASP A 243 -25.13 -2.18 -6.51
CA ASP A 243 -26.38 -2.29 -7.26
C ASP A 243 -27.57 -1.85 -6.40
N GLU A 244 -28.52 -1.13 -7.00
CA GLU A 244 -29.68 -0.56 -6.29
C GLU A 244 -30.44 -1.59 -5.43
N ASN A 245 -30.65 -2.80 -5.98
CA ASN A 245 -31.37 -3.85 -5.28
C ASN A 245 -30.70 -4.25 -3.96
N ILE A 246 -29.36 -4.22 -3.90
CA ILE A 246 -28.62 -4.58 -2.69
C ILE A 246 -28.87 -3.51 -1.62
N ILE A 247 -28.69 -2.23 -1.96
CA ILE A 247 -28.93 -1.11 -1.02
C ILE A 247 -30.39 -1.09 -0.55
N ASN A 248 -31.35 -1.21 -1.46
CA ASN A 248 -32.77 -1.20 -1.10
C ASN A 248 -33.13 -2.37 -0.18
N ASN A 249 -32.57 -3.57 -0.40
CA ASN A 249 -32.78 -4.70 0.50
C ASN A 249 -32.21 -4.45 1.90
N LEU A 250 -31.06 -3.78 2.00
CA LEU A 250 -30.47 -3.42 3.30
C LEU A 250 -31.32 -2.39 4.04
N LEU A 251 -31.71 -1.30 3.38
CA LEU A 251 -32.50 -0.23 4.01
C LEU A 251 -33.86 -0.73 4.53
N ASN A 252 -34.41 -1.76 3.88
CA ASN A 252 -35.65 -2.42 4.27
C ASN A 252 -35.43 -3.60 5.24
N SER A 253 -34.19 -3.98 5.55
CA SER A 253 -33.91 -5.08 6.46
C SER A 253 -34.31 -4.73 7.90
N PRO A 254 -34.99 -5.64 8.62
CA PRO A 254 -35.31 -5.44 10.04
C PRO A 254 -34.06 -5.45 10.93
N ASP A 255 -32.93 -5.96 10.43
CA ASP A 255 -31.69 -6.07 11.19
C ASP A 255 -30.88 -4.75 11.23
N ILE A 256 -31.26 -3.73 10.46
CA ILE A 256 -30.56 -2.44 10.40
C ILE A 256 -31.32 -1.40 11.23
N ILE A 257 -30.61 -0.76 12.18
CA ILE A 257 -31.17 0.32 13.02
C ILE A 257 -31.15 1.68 12.29
N ASP A 258 -31.97 2.62 12.73
CA ASP A 258 -32.15 3.91 12.03
C ASP A 258 -30.83 4.68 11.83
N SER A 259 -29.93 4.70 12.82
CA SER A 259 -28.63 5.37 12.67
C SER A 259 -27.70 4.71 11.64
N GLU A 260 -27.86 3.41 11.40
CA GLU A 260 -27.11 2.69 10.35
C GLU A 260 -27.71 3.00 8.97
N LYS A 261 -29.04 3.17 8.87
CA LYS A 261 -29.71 3.61 7.64
C LYS A 261 -29.28 5.02 7.26
N GLU A 262 -29.32 5.95 8.20
CA GLU A 262 -28.85 7.33 8.01
C GLU A 262 -27.38 7.37 7.54
N LEU A 263 -26.53 6.48 8.08
CA LEU A 263 -25.14 6.36 7.63
C LEU A 263 -25.04 5.86 6.18
N LEU A 264 -25.82 4.86 5.78
CA LEU A 264 -25.84 4.36 4.39
C LEU A 264 -26.37 5.43 3.42
N GLU A 265 -27.47 6.09 3.78
CA GLU A 265 -28.09 7.14 2.95
C GLU A 265 -27.20 8.37 2.80
N SER A 266 -26.44 8.74 3.84
CA SER A 266 -25.46 9.82 3.75
C SER A 266 -24.17 9.42 3.03
N ALA A 267 -23.81 8.14 3.05
CA ALA A 267 -22.60 7.65 2.40
C ALA A 267 -22.78 7.41 0.89
N TYR A 268 -24.00 7.11 0.43
CA TYR A 268 -24.28 6.73 -0.96
C TYR A 268 -25.29 7.63 -1.65
N GLN A 269 -25.05 7.87 -2.95
CA GLN A 269 -25.98 8.58 -3.82
C GLN A 269 -26.41 7.69 -4.98
N LYS A 270 -27.72 7.67 -5.25
CA LYS A 270 -28.26 6.96 -6.42
C LYS A 270 -27.78 7.62 -7.71
N ASN A 271 -27.26 6.81 -8.62
CA ASN A 271 -26.80 7.17 -9.95
C ASN A 271 -27.19 6.04 -10.93
N ASP A 272 -28.27 6.28 -11.70
CA ASP A 272 -28.98 5.28 -12.50
C ASP A 272 -29.46 4.10 -11.63
N ASP A 273 -29.23 2.85 -12.06
CA ASP A 273 -29.60 1.61 -11.37
C ASP A 273 -28.59 1.20 -10.27
N LYS A 274 -27.73 2.14 -9.83
CA LYS A 274 -26.65 1.89 -8.88
C LYS A 274 -26.53 3.02 -7.87
N TYR A 275 -25.81 2.76 -6.79
CA TYR A 275 -25.43 3.73 -5.77
C TYR A 275 -23.92 3.90 -5.78
N ASP A 276 -23.46 5.14 -5.86
CA ASP A 276 -22.04 5.50 -5.77
C ASP A 276 -21.70 6.00 -4.37
N LEU A 277 -20.57 5.57 -3.83
CA LEU A 277 -20.05 6.03 -2.55
C LEU A 277 -19.58 7.48 -2.70
N ILE A 278 -20.29 8.41 -2.05
CA ILE A 278 -19.99 9.85 -2.07
C ILE A 278 -19.23 10.31 -0.83
N LEU A 279 -19.11 9.45 0.18
CA LEU A 279 -18.42 9.79 1.42
C LEU A 279 -16.95 10.16 1.14
N PRO A 280 -16.50 11.38 1.47
CA PRO A 280 -15.14 11.84 1.18
C PRO A 280 -14.08 10.89 1.75
N ILE A 281 -12.93 10.81 1.08
CA ILE A 281 -11.82 9.94 1.53
C ILE A 281 -11.23 10.44 2.85
N GLU A 282 -11.32 11.75 3.07
CA GLU A 282 -10.82 12.48 4.20
C GLU A 282 -11.71 12.33 5.45
N ASP A 283 -12.96 11.87 5.31
CA ASP A 283 -13.84 11.58 6.45
C ASP A 283 -13.56 10.18 7.02
N ILE A 284 -12.38 10.06 7.64
CA ILE A 284 -11.88 8.81 8.26
C ILE A 284 -12.88 8.29 9.31
N LYS A 285 -13.53 9.18 10.06
CA LYS A 285 -14.45 8.81 11.15
C LYS A 285 -15.71 8.14 10.61
N SER A 286 -16.38 8.76 9.63
CA SER A 286 -17.59 8.16 9.02
C SER A 286 -17.25 6.90 8.23
N ARG A 287 -16.07 6.86 7.58
CA ARG A 287 -15.58 5.65 6.91
C ARG A 287 -15.30 4.51 7.88
N GLY A 288 -14.77 4.82 9.07
CA GLY A 288 -14.60 3.84 10.15
C GLY A 288 -15.95 3.23 10.58
N LYS A 289 -16.96 4.08 10.81
CA LYS A 289 -18.32 3.59 11.09
C LYS A 289 -18.89 2.73 9.96
N LEU A 290 -18.63 3.12 8.71
CA LEU A 290 -19.09 2.38 7.54
C LEU A 290 -18.40 1.01 7.43
N LYS A 291 -17.11 0.90 7.78
CA LYS A 291 -16.39 -0.38 7.90
C LYS A 291 -16.98 -1.26 9.00
N ASP A 292 -17.28 -0.70 10.16
CA ASP A 292 -17.89 -1.45 11.25
C ASP A 292 -19.28 -1.97 10.89
N LEU A 293 -20.09 -1.15 10.22
CA LEU A 293 -21.36 -1.59 9.64
C LEU A 293 -21.13 -2.70 8.61
N ASN A 294 -20.09 -2.61 7.78
CA ASN A 294 -19.82 -3.63 6.79
C ASN A 294 -19.44 -5.00 7.37
N LYS A 295 -18.82 -5.04 8.56
CA LYS A 295 -18.58 -6.31 9.28
C LYS A 295 -19.89 -7.09 9.50
N LYS A 296 -20.98 -6.37 9.78
CA LYS A 296 -22.33 -6.92 9.96
C LYS A 296 -23.00 -7.25 8.63
N LEU A 297 -22.93 -6.35 7.65
CA LEU A 297 -23.66 -6.48 6.38
C LEU A 297 -23.00 -7.43 5.38
N LYS A 298 -21.68 -7.64 5.51
CA LYS A 298 -20.87 -8.53 4.66
C LYS A 298 -20.90 -8.17 3.17
N ILE A 299 -20.82 -6.87 2.85
CA ILE A 299 -20.84 -6.34 1.49
C ILE A 299 -19.47 -5.76 1.16
N TYR A 300 -18.67 -6.54 0.46
CA TYR A 300 -17.26 -6.20 0.26
C TYR A 300 -16.99 -5.73 -1.16
N ASP A 301 -16.06 -4.77 -1.29
CA ASP A 301 -15.54 -4.37 -2.59
C ASP A 301 -14.83 -5.54 -3.29
N ASN A 302 -15.22 -5.82 -4.53
CA ASN A 302 -14.67 -6.95 -5.29
C ASN A 302 -13.15 -6.88 -5.45
N ASN A 303 -12.57 -5.68 -5.64
CA ASN A 303 -11.11 -5.55 -5.76
C ASN A 303 -10.43 -5.85 -4.42
N ASN A 304 -11.04 -5.43 -3.31
CA ASN A 304 -10.54 -5.76 -1.98
C ASN A 304 -10.70 -7.26 -1.67
N ILE A 305 -11.72 -7.95 -2.17
CA ILE A 305 -11.81 -9.42 -2.07
C ILE A 305 -10.71 -10.11 -2.88
N MET A 306 -10.40 -9.62 -4.09
CA MET A 306 -9.28 -10.14 -4.87
C MET A 306 -7.96 -9.97 -4.13
N LYS A 307 -7.69 -8.77 -3.59
CA LYS A 307 -6.49 -8.51 -2.76
C LYS A 307 -6.47 -9.34 -1.48
N ALA A 308 -7.63 -9.54 -0.84
CA ALA A 308 -7.73 -10.41 0.33
C ALA A 308 -7.33 -11.84 -0.01
N GLU A 309 -7.64 -12.34 -1.22
CA GLU A 309 -7.20 -13.67 -1.66
C GLU A 309 -5.67 -13.75 -1.82
N LEU A 310 -5.04 -12.73 -2.39
CA LEU A 310 -3.57 -12.65 -2.47
C LEU A 310 -2.94 -12.63 -1.07
N VAL A 311 -3.39 -11.71 -0.21
CA VAL A 311 -2.87 -11.54 1.15
C VAL A 311 -3.08 -12.81 1.97
N TYR A 312 -4.24 -13.46 1.85
CA TYR A 312 -4.52 -14.74 2.51
C TYR A 312 -3.59 -15.85 2.02
N SER A 313 -3.34 -15.95 0.71
CA SER A 313 -2.45 -16.96 0.14
C SER A 313 -0.99 -16.78 0.58
N ILE A 314 -0.57 -15.53 0.79
CA ILE A 314 0.74 -15.17 1.33
C ILE A 314 0.84 -15.56 2.82
N LEU A 315 -0.15 -15.17 3.62
CA LEU A 315 -0.12 -15.34 5.08
C LEU A 315 -0.43 -16.78 5.52
N SER A 316 -1.11 -17.57 4.70
CA SER A 316 -1.41 -18.98 4.99
C SER A 316 -0.21 -19.90 4.74
N ASP A 317 0.82 -19.42 4.03
CA ASP A 317 2.07 -20.14 3.84
C ASP A 317 3.02 -19.89 5.02
N ASN A 318 3.24 -20.91 5.85
CA ASN A 318 4.04 -20.79 7.08
C ASN A 318 5.45 -20.23 6.84
N LYS A 319 6.12 -20.60 5.74
CA LYS A 319 7.46 -20.11 5.42
C LYS A 319 7.41 -18.60 5.11
N THR A 320 6.45 -18.19 4.29
CA THR A 320 6.24 -16.81 3.85
C THR A 320 5.82 -15.93 5.01
N LEU A 321 4.86 -16.37 5.82
CA LEU A 321 4.42 -15.67 7.03
C LEU A 321 5.59 -15.45 8.00
N LYS A 322 6.40 -16.49 8.26
CA LYS A 322 7.57 -16.37 9.15
C LYS A 322 8.57 -15.32 8.65
N LYS A 323 8.78 -15.22 7.34
CA LYS A 323 9.65 -14.18 6.77
C LYS A 323 9.04 -12.79 6.91
N LEU A 324 7.74 -12.63 6.61
CA LEU A 324 7.03 -11.36 6.77
C LEU A 324 7.04 -10.84 8.21
N LEU A 325 6.80 -11.72 9.19
CA LEU A 325 6.86 -11.35 10.62
C LEU A 325 8.27 -11.05 11.13
N ASN A 326 9.30 -11.38 10.35
CA ASN A 326 10.70 -11.09 10.66
C ASN A 326 11.26 -9.89 9.90
N LEU A 327 10.47 -9.22 9.06
CA LEU A 327 10.86 -7.95 8.47
C LEU A 327 11.06 -6.91 9.58
N ASN A 328 12.02 -6.00 9.40
CA ASN A 328 12.25 -4.91 10.34
C ASN A 328 11.20 -3.83 10.11
N ILE A 329 10.23 -3.77 11.01
CA ILE A 329 9.12 -2.83 10.93
C ILE A 329 9.09 -2.00 12.21
N PHE A 330 9.00 -0.69 12.02
CA PHE A 330 8.98 0.31 13.08
C PHE A 330 7.68 1.11 12.96
N ILE A 331 7.01 1.36 14.08
CA ILE A 331 5.71 2.04 14.12
C ILE A 331 5.80 3.23 15.08
N TRP A 332 5.47 4.42 14.59
CA TRP A 332 5.53 5.66 15.36
C TRP A 332 4.12 6.12 15.78
N PRO A 333 3.87 6.37 17.09
CA PRO A 333 4.80 6.46 18.22
C PRO A 333 5.02 5.17 19.05
N GLU A 334 4.44 4.04 18.66
CA GLU A 334 4.37 2.82 19.46
C GLU A 334 5.77 2.27 19.84
N ASP A 335 6.73 2.33 18.92
CA ASP A 335 8.12 1.88 19.12
C ASP A 335 9.04 2.97 19.70
N ASP A 336 8.56 4.20 19.87
CA ASP A 336 9.32 5.34 20.45
C ASP A 336 9.13 5.46 21.98
N SER A 337 8.31 4.60 22.59
CA SER A 337 8.29 4.44 24.05
C SER A 337 9.66 3.93 24.51
N LYS A 338 10.18 4.42 25.64
CA LYS A 338 11.54 4.14 26.15
C LYS A 338 11.83 2.66 26.45
N ASP A 339 10.92 1.74 26.16
CA ASP A 339 11.11 0.30 26.27
C ASP A 339 11.72 -0.27 24.99
N THR A 340 13.00 -0.59 25.09
CA THR A 340 13.94 -1.00 24.03
C THR A 340 13.65 -2.36 23.37
N ASN A 341 12.42 -2.85 23.39
CA ASN A 341 12.09 -4.17 22.89
C ASN A 341 11.48 -4.11 21.47
N SER A 342 12.30 -4.49 20.48
CA SER A 342 11.97 -4.76 19.07
C SER A 342 10.77 -5.72 18.81
N THR A 343 10.11 -6.20 19.88
CA THR A 343 8.92 -7.06 19.84
C THR A 343 7.61 -6.29 19.73
N ILE A 344 7.57 -4.96 19.95
CA ILE A 344 6.32 -4.18 19.89
C ILE A 344 5.78 -4.20 18.46
N GLY A 345 6.55 -3.78 17.45
CA GLY A 345 6.17 -3.90 16.03
C GLY A 345 5.71 -5.32 15.62
N LYS A 346 6.42 -6.38 16.03
CA LYS A 346 6.04 -7.77 15.72
C LYS A 346 4.71 -8.20 16.36
N THR A 347 4.51 -7.84 17.63
CA THR A 347 3.25 -8.11 18.35
C THR A 347 2.10 -7.36 17.70
N TYR A 348 2.35 -6.11 17.31
CA TYR A 348 1.39 -5.26 16.64
C TYR A 348 0.95 -5.85 15.29
N ILE A 349 1.88 -6.26 14.43
CA ILE A 349 1.55 -6.90 13.14
C ILE A 349 0.79 -8.21 13.33
N SER A 350 1.21 -9.02 14.30
CA SER A 350 0.58 -10.33 14.58
C SER A 350 -0.90 -10.18 14.93
N LYS A 351 -1.28 -9.08 15.59
CA LYS A 351 -2.69 -8.74 15.86
C LYS A 351 -3.47 -8.56 14.56
N TYR A 352 -3.00 -7.70 13.65
CA TYR A 352 -3.70 -7.44 12.37
C TYR A 352 -3.75 -8.66 11.47
N VAL A 353 -2.66 -9.46 11.42
CA VAL A 353 -2.64 -10.73 10.70
C VAL A 353 -3.69 -11.69 11.25
N SER A 354 -3.80 -11.83 12.57
CA SER A 354 -4.76 -12.72 13.21
C SER A 354 -6.20 -12.31 12.94
N VAL A 355 -6.51 -11.00 13.07
CA VAL A 355 -7.83 -10.44 12.76
C VAL A 355 -8.20 -10.72 11.30
N PHE A 356 -7.28 -10.45 10.37
CA PHE A 356 -7.51 -10.68 8.95
C PHE A 356 -7.72 -12.17 8.61
N LEU A 357 -6.89 -13.06 9.15
CA LEU A 357 -7.02 -14.50 8.89
C LEU A 357 -8.35 -15.06 9.42
N ASN A 358 -8.81 -14.57 10.57
CA ASN A 358 -10.13 -14.93 11.10
C ASN A 358 -11.24 -14.41 10.19
N PHE A 359 -11.19 -13.14 9.81
CA PHE A 359 -12.12 -12.55 8.84
C PHE A 359 -12.20 -13.39 7.56
N LYS A 360 -11.06 -13.72 6.96
CA LYS A 360 -11.02 -14.43 5.69
C LYS A 360 -11.55 -15.85 5.81
N ARG A 361 -11.29 -16.52 6.94
CA ARG A 361 -11.83 -17.85 7.21
C ARG A 361 -13.35 -17.82 7.35
N GLU A 362 -13.89 -16.85 8.09
CA GLU A 362 -15.34 -16.67 8.21
C GLU A 362 -15.98 -16.37 6.87
N PHE A 363 -15.39 -15.43 6.12
CA PHE A 363 -15.82 -15.09 4.77
C PHE A 363 -15.85 -16.31 3.82
N ASP A 364 -14.79 -17.10 3.78
CA ASP A 364 -14.72 -18.30 2.94
C ASP A 364 -15.76 -19.34 3.37
N ASN A 365 -15.92 -19.56 4.68
CA ASN A 365 -16.89 -20.50 5.23
C ASN A 365 -18.33 -20.10 4.89
N ASP A 366 -18.66 -18.82 4.92
CA ASP A 366 -20.00 -18.34 4.58
C ASP A 366 -20.31 -18.54 3.09
N ASN A 367 -19.34 -18.26 2.20
CA ASN A 367 -19.51 -18.53 0.77
C ASN A 367 -19.64 -20.04 0.50
N ILE A 368 -18.85 -20.87 1.18
CA ILE A 368 -18.95 -22.33 1.10
C ILE A 368 -20.34 -22.82 1.55
N LYS A 369 -20.86 -22.30 2.67
CA LYS A 369 -22.22 -22.63 3.16
C LYS A 369 -23.29 -22.25 2.14
N SER A 370 -23.16 -21.10 1.49
CA SER A 370 -24.09 -20.69 0.42
C SER A 370 -24.09 -21.68 -0.75
N ILE A 371 -22.93 -22.22 -1.13
CA ILE A 371 -22.84 -23.27 -2.15
C ILE A 371 -23.49 -24.58 -1.66
N ILE A 372 -23.22 -25.00 -0.42
CA ILE A 372 -23.81 -26.23 0.16
C ILE A 372 -25.34 -26.12 0.21
N SER A 373 -25.87 -24.98 0.66
CA SER A 373 -27.29 -24.68 0.71
C SER A 373 -27.93 -24.71 -0.68
N PHE A 374 -27.24 -24.16 -1.68
CA PHE A 374 -27.68 -24.23 -3.08
C PHE A 374 -27.83 -25.68 -3.60
N HIS A 375 -27.07 -26.61 -3.05
CA HIS A 375 -27.17 -28.06 -3.33
C HIS A 375 -28.17 -28.81 -2.44
N ASN A 376 -28.96 -28.11 -1.60
CA ASN A 376 -29.84 -28.69 -0.59
C ASN A 376 -29.11 -29.73 0.29
N ASP A 377 -27.90 -29.42 0.72
CA ASP A 377 -27.02 -30.30 1.51
C ASP A 377 -26.62 -31.63 0.82
N SER A 378 -26.88 -31.78 -0.49
CA SER A 378 -26.59 -33.00 -1.27
C SER A 378 -25.66 -32.71 -2.46
N LEU A 379 -24.37 -32.57 -2.15
CA LEU A 379 -23.31 -32.14 -3.08
C LEU A 379 -23.09 -33.02 -4.33
N THR A 380 -23.58 -34.27 -4.36
CA THR A 380 -23.09 -35.31 -5.28
C THR A 380 -24.04 -35.70 -6.42
N LYS A 381 -25.22 -35.07 -6.56
CA LYS A 381 -26.26 -35.57 -7.49
C LYS A 381 -26.57 -34.69 -8.69
N ILE A 382 -26.27 -33.39 -8.66
CA ILE A 382 -26.67 -32.45 -9.71
C ILE A 382 -25.47 -31.59 -10.10
N LYS A 383 -25.13 -31.59 -11.39
CA LYS A 383 -24.12 -30.67 -11.93
C LYS A 383 -24.80 -29.38 -12.38
N TYR A 384 -24.34 -28.25 -11.85
CA TYR A 384 -24.77 -26.91 -12.25
C TYR A 384 -23.74 -26.27 -13.18
N ARG A 385 -24.14 -25.20 -13.89
CA ARG A 385 -23.20 -24.42 -14.71
C ARG A 385 -22.33 -23.57 -13.79
N PHE A 386 -21.10 -23.30 -14.22
CA PHE A 386 -20.21 -22.41 -13.46
C PHE A 386 -20.81 -21.01 -13.21
N SER A 387 -21.65 -20.51 -14.13
CA SER A 387 -22.39 -19.25 -13.97
C SER A 387 -23.38 -19.26 -12.80
N ASP A 388 -23.92 -20.42 -12.45
CA ASP A 388 -24.94 -20.52 -11.40
C ASP A 388 -24.30 -20.33 -10.04
N TYR A 389 -23.13 -20.93 -9.80
CA TYR A 389 -22.35 -20.69 -8.58
C TYR A 389 -21.94 -19.22 -8.43
N ARG A 390 -21.58 -18.55 -9.53
CA ARG A 390 -21.31 -17.10 -9.49
C ARG A 390 -22.53 -16.29 -9.10
N LYS A 391 -23.73 -16.65 -9.59
CA LYS A 391 -24.97 -15.98 -9.21
C LYS A 391 -25.31 -16.20 -7.74
N VAL A 392 -25.14 -17.43 -7.23
CA VAL A 392 -25.37 -17.77 -5.81
C VAL A 392 -24.50 -16.91 -4.89
N LEU A 393 -23.25 -16.66 -5.28
CA LEU A 393 -22.31 -15.84 -4.50
C LEU A 393 -22.38 -14.35 -4.83
N ASN A 394 -23.20 -13.94 -5.79
CA ASN A 394 -23.22 -12.59 -6.35
C ASN A 394 -21.83 -12.10 -6.82
N TYR A 395 -21.05 -12.98 -7.47
CA TYR A 395 -19.68 -12.68 -7.88
C TYR A 395 -19.58 -12.35 -9.38
N PRO A 396 -18.82 -11.28 -9.74
CA PRO A 396 -18.47 -11.01 -11.13
C PRO A 396 -17.52 -12.08 -11.70
N SER A 397 -17.31 -12.04 -13.03
CA SER A 397 -16.39 -12.97 -13.72
C SER A 397 -14.96 -12.95 -13.19
N ARG A 398 -14.46 -11.78 -12.76
CA ARG A 398 -13.09 -11.60 -12.23
C ARG A 398 -12.84 -12.36 -10.92
N LEU A 399 -13.90 -12.70 -10.17
CA LEU A 399 -13.84 -13.57 -8.99
C LEU A 399 -14.00 -15.06 -9.34
N GLY A 400 -13.99 -15.44 -10.61
CA GLY A 400 -14.17 -16.83 -11.04
C GLY A 400 -13.15 -17.78 -10.43
N ASN A 401 -11.88 -17.40 -10.32
CA ASN A 401 -10.86 -18.26 -9.69
C ASN A 401 -11.15 -18.54 -8.21
N LEU A 402 -11.76 -17.59 -7.50
CA LEU A 402 -12.19 -17.77 -6.12
C LEU A 402 -13.34 -18.79 -6.02
N VAL A 403 -14.33 -18.69 -6.92
CA VAL A 403 -15.42 -19.69 -7.01
C VAL A 403 -14.86 -21.08 -7.32
N LYS A 404 -13.93 -21.20 -8.27
CA LYS A 404 -13.25 -22.47 -8.59
C LYS A 404 -12.56 -23.06 -7.36
N ARG A 405 -11.91 -22.24 -6.54
CA ARG A 405 -11.29 -22.70 -5.29
C ARG A 405 -12.34 -23.30 -4.35
N TYR A 406 -13.46 -22.61 -4.12
CA TYR A 406 -14.52 -23.14 -3.24
C TYR A 406 -15.11 -24.46 -3.75
N LEU A 407 -15.38 -24.56 -5.06
CA LEU A 407 -15.88 -25.79 -5.67
C LEU A 407 -14.87 -26.94 -5.54
N THR A 408 -13.58 -26.66 -5.74
CA THR A 408 -12.51 -27.63 -5.56
C THR A 408 -12.41 -28.11 -4.11
N THR A 409 -12.51 -27.20 -3.14
CA THR A 409 -12.52 -27.54 -1.71
C THR A 409 -13.68 -28.47 -1.34
N LEU A 410 -14.83 -28.32 -2.02
CA LEU A 410 -16.02 -29.15 -1.80
C LEU A 410 -16.07 -30.40 -2.69
N ASP A 411 -15.05 -30.65 -3.51
CA ASP A 411 -15.02 -31.72 -4.52
C ASP A 411 -16.25 -31.70 -5.47
N ILE A 412 -16.71 -30.50 -5.82
CA ILE A 412 -17.85 -30.29 -6.71
C ILE A 412 -17.36 -30.11 -8.14
N SER A 413 -17.78 -31.01 -9.03
CA SER A 413 -17.67 -30.81 -10.48
C SER A 413 -18.79 -29.90 -11.01
N TRP A 414 -18.48 -29.09 -12.03
CA TRP A 414 -19.45 -28.24 -12.72
C TRP A 414 -19.48 -28.56 -14.21
N MET A 415 -20.51 -28.08 -14.91
CA MET A 415 -20.54 -28.10 -16.37
C MET A 415 -19.73 -26.90 -16.88
N ASP A 416 -18.64 -27.16 -17.59
CA ASP A 416 -17.98 -26.15 -18.42
C ASP A 416 -18.93 -25.79 -19.58
N MET A 417 -18.87 -24.54 -20.07
CA MET A 417 -19.61 -24.20 -21.30
C MET A 417 -18.85 -24.72 -22.51
N ASP A 418 -19.59 -25.32 -23.45
CA ASP A 418 -19.25 -25.31 -24.88
C ASP A 418 -19.08 -23.88 -25.40
#